data_AF-A0A3M0Z9J3-F1
#
_entry.id   AF-A0A3M0Z9J3-F1
#
_cell.length_a   1.000
_cell.length_b   1.000
_cell.length_c   1.000
_cell.angle_alpha   90.00
_cell.angle_beta   90.00
_cell.angle_gamma   90.00
#
_symmetry.space_group_name_H-M   'P 1'
#
loop_
_entity.id
_entity.type
_entity.pdbx_description
1 polymer ?
#
loop_
_entity_poly.entity_id
_entity_poly.type
_entity_poly.pdbx_seq_one_letter_code
_entity_poly.pdbx_strand_id
1 'polypeptide(L)'
;MPFYRIIDHNGYKFVVTPNNEPVFISGVNHIGDGSIYPLELKKRFGSRKEWRRSVANNIRRWKFHALGPAPAAHAPANHQLAPEDYQSQLIVTSDWTPEEYAELDIPFFYMIQLPGYEEMKPWTFQGDLFSDEFARSIDERCRYPCSQLRENPNLIGYFFCHNPPWSIFSYGFEGCCADWISTLLQPPNTPARHQWKLLMQRLYGSLECYSQVYAPIESFDDILTMPYPLRGIGSAAKMREDMRAFSILMAERWYSLWHQAIRRYDPYHLICGDRLTAHRSVIPEYILPVMDPYIDLLAVNMMAPPQQTMENLRSTFMVWEKPILIADCGARPYDGQLKSGHWVKSDRDVGRFLRAHYELAIQHPSLVGLLWCGYWETSVAHSGICHWITGQPNAKLVRAFSRHNHWVQLALKEHLHNLGYPISSP
;
A
#
# COMPACT_ATOMS: atom_id res chain seq x y z
N MET A 1 -1.18 26.46 2.57
CA MET A 1 -0.68 25.60 3.66
C MET A 1 0.63 24.96 3.19
N PRO A 2 1.66 24.86 4.03
CA PRO A 2 2.99 24.41 3.62
C PRO A 2 3.09 22.88 3.50
N PHE A 3 2.08 22.22 2.95
CA PHE A 3 2.00 20.75 2.85
C PHE A 3 1.54 20.32 1.46
N TYR A 4 1.81 19.07 1.13
CA TYR A 4 1.29 18.44 -0.09
C TYR A 4 -0.24 18.43 -0.08
N ARG A 5 -0.84 18.73 -1.24
CA ARG A 5 -2.30 18.76 -1.38
C ARG A 5 -2.74 18.33 -2.77
N ILE A 6 -3.94 17.78 -2.84
CA ILE A 6 -4.57 17.35 -4.08
C ILE A 6 -5.35 18.52 -4.67
N ILE A 7 -5.23 18.71 -5.97
CA ILE A 7 -6.02 19.64 -6.76
C ILE A 7 -6.85 18.83 -7.75
N ASP A 8 -8.13 19.18 -7.86
CA ASP A 8 -8.95 18.82 -9.02
C ASP A 8 -9.13 20.06 -9.89
N HIS A 9 -8.73 19.97 -11.15
CA HIS A 9 -8.93 21.02 -12.15
C HIS A 9 -9.59 20.41 -13.39
N ASN A 10 -10.85 20.79 -13.64
CA ASN A 10 -11.66 20.26 -14.75
C ASN A 10 -11.73 18.73 -14.79
N GLY A 11 -11.79 18.08 -13.63
CA GLY A 11 -11.85 16.62 -13.51
C GLY A 11 -10.49 15.93 -13.53
N TYR A 12 -9.39 16.66 -13.78
CA TYR A 12 -8.03 16.14 -13.71
C TYR A 12 -7.44 16.37 -12.32
N LYS A 13 -7.06 15.28 -11.64
CA LYS A 13 -6.49 15.31 -10.30
C LYS A 13 -4.96 15.29 -10.37
N PHE A 14 -4.32 16.13 -9.57
CA PHE A 14 -2.86 16.15 -9.44
C PHE A 14 -2.45 16.63 -8.04
N VAL A 15 -1.18 16.46 -7.72
CA VAL A 15 -0.62 16.89 -6.43
C VAL A 15 0.19 18.16 -6.61
N VAL A 16 0.10 19.07 -5.65
CA VAL A 16 1.00 20.22 -5.56
C VAL A 16 1.85 20.13 -4.29
N THR A 17 3.08 20.62 -4.39
CA THR A 17 4.03 20.71 -3.28
C THR A 17 3.61 21.77 -2.25
N PRO A 18 4.27 21.82 -1.08
CA PRO A 18 4.16 22.93 -0.12
C PRO A 18 4.28 24.34 -0.72
N ASN A 19 5.00 24.47 -1.84
CA ASN A 19 5.22 25.74 -2.54
C ASN A 19 4.17 26.00 -3.65
N ASN A 20 3.09 25.22 -3.70
CA ASN A 20 2.04 25.26 -4.73
C ASN A 20 2.51 24.92 -6.15
N GLU A 21 3.61 24.19 -6.30
CA GLU A 21 4.04 23.71 -7.61
C GLU A 21 3.41 22.34 -7.93
N PRO A 22 2.80 22.15 -9.12
CA PRO A 22 2.36 20.84 -9.56
C PRO A 22 3.52 19.85 -9.65
N VAL A 23 3.28 18.63 -9.17
CA VAL A 23 4.28 17.58 -9.15
C VAL A 23 3.69 16.22 -9.47
N PHE A 24 4.41 15.47 -10.29
CA PHE A 24 4.14 14.06 -10.49
C PHE A 24 4.88 13.27 -9.40
N ILE A 25 4.19 12.40 -8.66
CA ILE A 25 4.84 11.60 -7.62
C ILE A 25 5.61 10.45 -8.30
N SER A 26 6.86 10.70 -8.69
CA SER A 26 7.81 9.65 -9.07
C SER A 26 8.63 9.25 -7.85
N GLY A 27 8.52 8.00 -7.40
CA GLY A 27 9.26 7.54 -6.23
C GLY A 27 9.78 6.13 -6.35
N VAL A 28 10.43 5.65 -5.30
CA VAL A 28 10.98 4.29 -5.22
C VAL A 28 10.79 3.72 -3.82
N ASN A 29 10.37 2.46 -3.74
CA ASN A 29 10.09 1.71 -2.51
C ASN A 29 11.31 0.90 -2.06
N HIS A 30 11.20 0.22 -0.92
CA HIS A 30 12.17 -0.79 -0.45
C HIS A 30 13.59 -0.23 -0.30
N ILE A 31 13.69 0.91 0.37
CA ILE A 31 14.96 1.59 0.65
C ILE A 31 15.47 1.29 2.07
N GLY A 32 14.56 0.82 2.93
CA GLY A 32 14.83 0.46 4.32
C GLY A 32 15.93 -0.59 4.45
N ASP A 33 16.56 -0.54 5.61
CA ASP A 33 17.57 -1.48 6.07
C ASP A 33 16.93 -2.69 6.80
N GLY A 34 15.60 -2.71 6.91
CA GLY A 34 14.72 -3.73 7.47
C GLY A 34 14.86 -5.18 6.96
N SER A 35 15.87 -5.51 6.15
CA SER A 35 15.82 -6.74 5.38
C SER A 35 17.16 -7.34 4.98
N ILE A 36 17.97 -6.60 4.25
CA ILE A 36 19.31 -7.02 3.88
C ILE A 36 20.09 -5.74 3.74
N TYR A 37 20.99 -5.53 4.67
CA TYR A 37 22.03 -4.55 4.45
C TYR A 37 23.30 -5.37 4.17
N PRO A 38 23.90 -5.29 2.97
CA PRO A 38 25.09 -6.08 2.69
C PRO A 38 26.26 -5.62 3.55
N LEU A 39 26.64 -6.38 4.58
CA LEU A 39 27.95 -6.52 5.27
C LEU A 39 29.00 -5.38 5.29
N GLU A 40 29.13 -4.64 4.21
CA GLU A 40 30.15 -3.68 3.82
C GLU A 40 29.78 -2.22 4.09
N LEU A 41 28.95 -1.95 5.07
CA LEU A 41 28.18 -0.69 5.16
C LEU A 41 28.89 0.34 5.97
N LYS A 42 29.33 -0.14 7.14
CA LYS A 42 30.37 0.49 7.90
C LYS A 42 31.65 0.59 7.09
N LYS A 43 31.97 -0.41 6.24
CA LYS A 43 33.18 -0.37 5.40
C LYS A 43 33.09 0.67 4.27
N ARG A 44 31.93 0.83 3.63
CA ARG A 44 31.71 1.73 2.49
C ARG A 44 31.34 3.15 2.89
N PHE A 45 30.50 3.33 3.92
CA PHE A 45 29.94 4.63 4.31
C PHE A 45 30.37 5.09 5.70
N GLY A 46 31.03 4.24 6.50
CA GLY A 46 31.46 4.57 7.87
C GLY A 46 30.33 4.54 8.91
N SER A 47 29.11 4.96 8.56
CA SER A 47 27.95 4.94 9.47
C SER A 47 26.60 4.79 8.73
N ARG A 48 25.56 4.38 9.47
CA ARG A 48 24.17 4.30 8.98
C ARG A 48 23.67 5.68 8.48
N LYS A 49 24.04 6.74 9.20
CA LYS A 49 23.69 8.14 8.85
C LYS A 49 24.25 8.55 7.49
N GLU A 50 25.54 8.29 7.26
CA GLU A 50 26.19 8.61 5.98
C GLU A 50 25.64 7.78 4.82
N TRP A 51 25.26 6.52 5.08
CA TRP A 51 24.56 5.73 4.08
C TRP A 51 23.20 6.33 3.71
N ARG A 52 22.35 6.70 4.68
CA ARG A 52 21.06 7.34 4.38
C ARG A 52 21.24 8.64 3.59
N ARG A 53 22.25 9.45 3.93
CA ARG A 53 22.62 10.63 3.15
C ARG A 53 23.02 10.26 1.71
N SER A 54 23.74 9.16 1.50
CA SER A 54 24.06 8.66 0.16
C SER A 54 22.81 8.25 -0.63
N VAL A 55 21.83 7.64 0.03
CA VAL A 55 20.54 7.29 -0.58
C VAL A 55 19.80 8.56 -0.98
N ALA A 56 19.72 9.54 -0.08
CA ALA A 56 19.11 10.83 -0.38
C ALA A 56 19.76 11.50 -1.60
N ASN A 57 21.10 11.47 -1.67
CA ASN A 57 21.83 11.95 -2.84
C ASN A 57 21.50 11.18 -4.12
N ASN A 58 21.32 9.85 -4.04
CA ASN A 58 20.90 9.05 -5.18
C ASN A 58 19.50 9.43 -5.66
N ILE A 59 18.52 9.58 -4.77
CA ILE A 59 17.15 9.99 -5.13
C ILE A 59 17.17 11.33 -5.88
N ARG A 60 17.89 12.34 -5.37
CA ARG A 60 18.05 13.63 -6.03
C ARG A 60 18.74 13.49 -7.40
N ARG A 61 19.86 12.77 -7.49
CA ARG A 61 20.61 12.59 -8.76
C ARG A 61 19.82 11.80 -9.81
N TRP A 62 19.00 10.85 -9.36
CA TRP A 62 18.12 10.06 -10.21
C TRP A 62 16.79 10.75 -10.47
N LYS A 63 16.63 11.99 -9.96
CA LYS A 63 15.49 12.88 -10.16
C LYS A 63 14.16 12.29 -9.72
N PHE A 64 14.17 11.30 -8.83
CA PHE A 64 12.95 10.88 -8.16
C PHE A 64 12.45 12.02 -7.29
N HIS A 65 11.13 12.19 -7.26
CA HIS A 65 10.49 13.18 -6.40
C HIS A 65 10.45 12.69 -4.95
N ALA A 66 10.11 11.41 -4.73
CA ALA A 66 9.79 10.92 -3.39
C ALA A 66 10.50 9.62 -3.00
N LEU A 67 10.74 9.47 -1.70
CA LEU A 67 11.02 8.20 -1.04
C LEU A 67 9.69 7.49 -0.76
N GLY A 68 9.57 6.24 -1.23
CA GLY A 68 8.48 5.35 -0.83
C GLY A 68 8.72 4.70 0.54
N PRO A 69 7.74 3.95 1.04
CA PRO A 69 7.85 3.25 2.32
C PRO A 69 8.98 2.20 2.31
N ALA A 70 9.67 2.14 3.45
CA ALA A 70 10.82 1.27 3.72
C ALA A 70 10.52 -0.23 3.88
N PRO A 71 9.44 -0.67 4.56
CA PRO A 71 9.30 -2.08 4.92
C PRO A 71 9.30 -2.96 3.68
N ALA A 72 10.30 -3.82 3.59
CA ALA A 72 10.39 -4.86 2.59
C ALA A 72 10.16 -6.19 3.33
N ALA A 73 8.97 -6.80 3.21
CA ALA A 73 8.86 -8.21 3.60
C ALA A 73 9.65 -9.14 2.65
N HIS A 74 10.51 -8.59 1.80
CA HIS A 74 11.46 -9.34 0.98
C HIS A 74 12.71 -9.80 1.76
N ALA A 75 12.92 -9.34 3.02
CA ALA A 75 14.00 -9.81 3.90
C ALA A 75 14.13 -11.33 4.02
N PRO A 76 13.06 -12.07 4.38
CA PRO A 76 13.18 -13.46 4.74
C PRO A 76 13.46 -14.31 3.51
N ALA A 77 12.82 -13.94 2.40
CA ALA A 77 13.02 -14.59 1.13
C ALA A 77 14.43 -14.38 0.58
N ASN A 78 15.07 -13.26 0.95
CA ASN A 78 16.45 -13.04 0.58
C ASN A 78 17.49 -13.77 1.43
N HIS A 79 17.19 -14.00 2.70
CA HIS A 79 18.02 -14.83 3.58
C HIS A 79 18.04 -16.28 3.11
N GLN A 80 16.91 -16.83 2.65
CA GLN A 80 16.83 -18.25 2.24
C GLN A 80 17.56 -18.57 0.92
N LEU A 81 17.72 -17.58 0.04
CA LEU A 81 18.34 -17.77 -1.28
C LEU A 81 19.79 -17.31 -1.36
N ALA A 82 20.31 -16.68 -0.31
CA ALA A 82 21.72 -16.29 -0.27
C ALA A 82 22.62 -17.53 -0.14
N PRO A 83 23.84 -17.53 -0.72
CA PRO A 83 24.87 -18.52 -0.42
C PRO A 83 25.08 -18.69 1.10
N GLU A 84 25.32 -19.90 1.59
CA GLU A 84 25.41 -20.21 3.04
C GLU A 84 26.45 -19.33 3.78
N ASP A 85 27.58 -19.07 3.13
CA ASP A 85 28.64 -18.20 3.64
C ASP A 85 28.15 -16.74 3.78
N TYR A 86 27.25 -16.30 2.92
CA TYR A 86 26.63 -14.97 2.97
C TYR A 86 25.47 -14.89 3.99
N GLN A 87 24.70 -15.97 4.18
CA GLN A 87 23.61 -16.02 5.15
C GLN A 87 24.08 -15.73 6.58
N SER A 88 25.19 -16.37 6.99
CA SER A 88 25.80 -16.19 8.32
C SER A 88 26.27 -14.76 8.61
N GLN A 89 26.32 -13.92 7.58
CA GLN A 89 26.86 -12.59 7.60
C GLN A 89 25.76 -11.50 7.43
N LEU A 90 24.51 -11.88 7.19
CA LEU A 90 23.40 -10.93 7.07
C LEU A 90 23.06 -10.29 8.41
N ILE A 91 23.01 -8.95 8.44
CA ILE A 91 22.54 -8.18 9.59
C ILE A 91 21.13 -7.69 9.28
N VAL A 92 20.15 -8.13 10.06
CA VAL A 92 18.81 -7.55 10.06
C VAL A 92 18.87 -6.25 10.85
N THR A 93 18.71 -5.13 10.17
CA THR A 93 18.57 -3.81 10.80
C THR A 93 17.09 -3.44 10.91
N SER A 94 16.74 -2.56 11.84
CA SER A 94 15.38 -2.02 11.95
C SER A 94 15.12 -1.05 10.80
N ASP A 95 13.87 -0.88 10.37
CA ASP A 95 13.50 0.21 9.44
C ASP A 95 13.87 1.61 9.97
N TRP A 96 13.76 2.62 9.10
CA TRP A 96 14.07 4.01 9.44
C TRP A 96 13.01 4.61 10.37
N THR A 97 13.46 5.34 11.39
CA THR A 97 12.55 6.08 12.27
C THR A 97 11.96 7.30 11.54
N PRO A 98 10.87 7.90 12.05
CA PRO A 98 10.32 9.14 11.51
C PRO A 98 11.37 10.26 11.38
N GLU A 99 12.23 10.43 12.37
CA GLU A 99 13.30 11.43 12.39
C GLU A 99 14.39 11.14 11.36
N GLU A 100 14.70 9.85 11.14
CA GLU A 100 15.68 9.45 10.13
C GLU A 100 15.19 9.70 8.70
N TYR A 101 13.88 9.61 8.46
CA TYR A 101 13.26 10.10 7.21
C TYR A 101 13.32 11.63 7.14
N ALA A 102 12.93 12.31 8.23
CA ALA A 102 12.90 13.77 8.29
C ALA A 102 14.27 14.41 8.05
N GLU A 103 15.36 13.79 8.53
CA GLU A 103 16.74 14.27 8.35
C GLU A 103 17.12 14.42 6.85
N LEU A 104 16.52 13.64 5.96
CA LEU A 104 16.99 13.55 4.57
C LEU A 104 16.65 14.76 3.70
N ASP A 105 15.67 15.57 4.13
CA ASP A 105 15.18 16.74 3.40
C ASP A 105 14.78 16.40 1.95
N ILE A 106 14.04 15.31 1.79
CA ILE A 106 13.48 14.83 0.52
C ILE A 106 12.03 14.45 0.77
N PRO A 107 11.12 14.72 -0.18
CA PRO A 107 9.73 14.28 -0.06
C PRO A 107 9.61 12.77 0.19
N PHE A 108 8.70 12.35 1.07
CA PHE A 108 8.57 10.93 1.41
C PHE A 108 7.16 10.53 1.83
N PHE A 109 6.87 9.25 1.70
CA PHE A 109 5.75 8.60 2.37
C PHE A 109 6.24 7.81 3.57
N TYR A 110 5.44 7.76 4.63
CA TYR A 110 5.72 6.96 5.81
C TYR A 110 4.69 5.84 5.96
N MET A 111 5.13 4.62 6.28
CA MET A 111 4.23 3.49 6.51
C MET A 111 4.12 3.19 8.00
N ILE A 112 2.91 3.34 8.54
CA ILE A 112 2.57 3.01 9.93
C ILE A 112 2.09 1.55 9.96
N GLN A 113 3.00 0.60 10.16
CA GLN A 113 2.63 -0.83 10.23
C GLN A 113 2.26 -1.24 11.64
N LEU A 114 1.25 -2.09 11.82
CA LEU A 114 1.00 -2.69 13.15
C LEU A 114 2.09 -3.71 13.52
N PRO A 115 2.47 -3.82 14.81
CA PRO A 115 3.36 -4.88 15.28
C PRO A 115 2.77 -6.27 14.98
N GLY A 116 3.61 -7.22 14.58
CA GLY A 116 3.17 -8.58 14.23
C GLY A 116 2.45 -8.70 12.88
N TYR A 117 2.43 -7.63 12.09
CA TYR A 117 1.91 -7.68 10.73
C TYR A 117 2.78 -8.58 9.84
N GLU A 118 2.29 -9.77 9.52
CA GLU A 118 2.76 -10.54 8.38
C GLU A 118 2.01 -10.07 7.13
N GLU A 119 2.74 -9.76 6.06
CA GLU A 119 2.14 -9.39 4.77
C GLU A 119 1.10 -10.43 4.35
N MET A 120 -0.04 -9.95 3.83
CA MET A 120 -1.13 -10.79 3.32
C MET A 120 -1.75 -11.74 4.36
N LYS A 121 -1.50 -11.57 5.67
CA LYS A 121 -2.17 -12.32 6.72
C LYS A 121 -2.73 -11.42 7.84
N PRO A 122 -3.60 -10.44 7.56
CA PRO A 122 -4.12 -9.59 8.63
C PRO A 122 -4.98 -10.34 9.67
N TRP A 123 -5.37 -11.60 9.42
CA TRP A 123 -5.94 -12.49 10.45
C TRP A 123 -4.92 -13.06 11.43
N THR A 124 -3.60 -12.94 11.20
CA THR A 124 -2.58 -13.21 12.23
C THR A 124 -2.43 -12.05 13.20
N PHE A 125 -3.08 -10.92 12.93
CA PHE A 125 -3.28 -9.89 13.92
C PHE A 125 -4.14 -10.48 15.06
N GLN A 126 -3.55 -10.61 16.25
CA GLN A 126 -4.19 -11.21 17.42
C GLN A 126 -5.19 -10.26 18.10
N GLY A 127 -6.22 -9.83 17.38
CA GLY A 127 -7.25 -8.99 17.99
C GLY A 127 -8.53 -8.87 17.18
N ASP A 128 -9.63 -8.66 17.91
CA ASP A 128 -10.94 -8.40 17.33
C ASP A 128 -10.99 -6.95 16.82
N LEU A 129 -11.19 -6.78 15.51
CA LEU A 129 -11.31 -5.50 14.81
C LEU A 129 -12.33 -4.53 15.46
N PHE A 130 -13.38 -5.07 16.08
CA PHE A 130 -14.45 -4.30 16.70
C PHE A 130 -14.19 -4.00 18.19
N SER A 131 -13.11 -4.51 18.78
CA SER A 131 -12.75 -4.26 20.17
C SER A 131 -12.16 -2.86 20.41
N ASP A 132 -12.27 -2.39 21.65
CA ASP A 132 -11.59 -1.17 22.11
C ASP A 132 -10.07 -1.35 22.22
N GLU A 133 -9.61 -2.58 22.45
CA GLU A 133 -8.19 -2.91 22.45
C GLU A 133 -7.58 -2.70 21.06
N PHE A 134 -8.27 -3.17 20.01
CA PHE A 134 -7.85 -2.91 18.65
C PHE A 134 -7.78 -1.40 18.36
N ALA A 135 -8.84 -0.66 18.70
CA ALA A 135 -8.89 0.79 18.51
C ALA A 135 -7.72 1.51 19.23
N ARG A 136 -7.41 1.09 20.46
CA ARG A 136 -6.27 1.62 21.24
C ARG A 136 -4.94 1.30 20.57
N SER A 137 -4.77 0.10 20.04
CA SER A 137 -3.53 -0.30 19.35
C SER A 137 -3.25 0.57 18.11
N ILE A 138 -4.30 0.91 17.34
CA ILE A 138 -4.17 1.83 16.20
C ILE A 138 -3.77 3.23 16.66
N ASP A 139 -4.44 3.79 17.69
CA ASP A 139 -4.16 5.13 18.21
C ASP A 139 -2.72 5.23 18.76
N GLU A 140 -2.30 4.26 19.57
CA GLU A 140 -0.94 4.17 20.12
C GLU A 140 0.11 4.08 19.01
N ARG A 141 -0.18 3.30 17.95
CA ARG A 141 0.75 3.13 16.84
C ARG A 141 0.88 4.37 15.97
N CYS A 142 -0.19 5.15 15.82
CA CYS A 142 -0.16 6.42 15.10
C CYS A 142 0.51 7.54 15.91
N ARG A 143 0.36 7.54 17.24
CA ARG A 143 0.82 8.62 18.12
C ARG A 143 2.24 9.08 17.83
N TYR A 144 3.20 8.17 17.86
CA TYR A 144 4.62 8.52 17.69
C TYR A 144 4.94 9.05 16.28
N PRO A 145 4.78 8.29 15.19
CA PRO A 145 5.16 8.77 13.85
C PRO A 145 4.37 10.00 13.40
N CYS A 146 3.06 10.07 13.71
CA CYS A 146 2.25 11.23 13.33
C CYS A 146 2.67 12.48 14.09
N SER A 147 2.87 12.39 15.41
CA SER A 147 3.29 13.56 16.20
C SER A 147 4.69 14.06 15.81
N GLN A 148 5.64 13.15 15.50
CA GLN A 148 7.00 13.54 15.12
C GLN A 148 7.07 14.18 13.73
N LEU A 149 6.19 13.78 12.80
CA LEU A 149 6.23 14.24 11.41
C LEU A 149 5.21 15.34 11.09
N ARG A 150 4.30 15.68 12.01
CA ARG A 150 3.18 16.59 11.79
C ARG A 150 3.55 17.91 11.12
N GLU A 151 4.69 18.49 11.47
CA GLU A 151 5.14 19.79 10.94
C GLU A 151 6.16 19.66 9.79
N ASN A 152 6.44 18.45 9.31
CA ASN A 152 7.45 18.21 8.29
C ASN A 152 6.88 18.41 6.88
N PRO A 153 7.23 19.49 6.15
CA PRO A 153 6.66 19.78 4.83
C PRO A 153 7.05 18.76 3.75
N ASN A 154 8.06 17.93 4.00
CA ASN A 154 8.48 16.87 3.07
C ASN A 154 7.65 15.60 3.21
N LEU A 155 6.87 15.43 4.28
CA LEU A 155 5.95 14.29 4.35
C LEU A 155 4.83 14.50 3.32
N ILE A 156 4.64 13.54 2.42
CA ILE A 156 3.53 13.55 1.46
C ILE A 156 2.29 12.94 2.10
N GLY A 157 2.44 11.80 2.78
CA GLY A 157 1.34 11.13 3.45
C GLY A 157 1.69 9.79 4.09
N TYR A 158 0.69 9.20 4.73
CA TYR A 158 0.79 7.94 5.46
C TYR A 158 0.14 6.78 4.74
N PHE A 159 0.84 5.63 4.69
CA PHE A 159 0.26 4.31 4.44
C PHE A 159 0.11 3.55 5.77
N PHE A 160 -0.77 2.56 5.85
CA PHE A 160 -0.89 1.76 7.08
C PHE A 160 -1.01 0.24 6.92
N CYS A 161 -1.35 -0.30 5.75
CA CYS A 161 -1.40 -1.75 5.53
C CYS A 161 -0.90 -2.15 4.14
N HIS A 162 -0.35 -3.35 4.00
CA HIS A 162 0.11 -3.88 2.71
C HIS A 162 -0.73 -5.09 2.28
N ASN A 163 -1.66 -4.89 1.35
CA ASN A 163 -2.58 -5.91 0.82
C ASN A 163 -3.54 -6.54 1.85
N PRO A 164 -4.42 -5.76 2.52
CA PRO A 164 -5.55 -6.36 3.22
C PRO A 164 -6.46 -7.15 2.25
N PRO A 165 -7.00 -8.31 2.68
CA PRO A 165 -7.70 -9.26 1.83
C PRO A 165 -9.18 -8.88 1.69
N TRP A 166 -9.49 -7.68 1.18
CA TRP A 166 -10.88 -7.20 1.13
C TRP A 166 -11.79 -8.02 0.19
N SER A 167 -11.21 -8.79 -0.73
CA SER A 167 -11.95 -9.70 -1.61
C SER A 167 -12.47 -10.91 -0.83
N ILE A 168 -13.77 -11.22 -0.97
CA ILE A 168 -14.36 -12.46 -0.44
C ILE A 168 -13.86 -13.73 -1.15
N PHE A 169 -13.13 -13.61 -2.26
CA PHE A 169 -12.53 -14.72 -3.00
C PHE A 169 -11.01 -14.72 -2.84
N SER A 170 -10.43 -15.91 -2.65
CA SER A 170 -8.99 -16.12 -2.83
C SER A 170 -8.68 -16.30 -4.31
N TYR A 171 -7.66 -15.58 -4.79
CA TYR A 171 -7.16 -15.68 -6.17
C TYR A 171 -5.83 -16.46 -6.24
N GLY A 172 -5.69 -17.50 -5.40
CA GLY A 172 -4.49 -18.36 -5.39
C GLY A 172 -3.28 -17.77 -4.65
N PHE A 173 -3.51 -16.76 -3.81
CA PHE A 173 -2.54 -16.18 -2.89
C PHE A 173 -3.11 -16.21 -1.46
N GLU A 174 -2.24 -16.07 -0.47
CA GLU A 174 -2.54 -16.25 0.97
C GLU A 174 -3.81 -15.47 1.38
N GLY A 175 -4.87 -16.25 1.66
CA GLY A 175 -6.20 -15.91 2.20
C GLY A 175 -7.07 -14.87 1.49
N CYS A 176 -8.30 -14.76 2.00
CA CYS A 176 -9.34 -13.84 1.54
C CYS A 176 -10.17 -13.28 2.69
N CYS A 177 -11.08 -12.33 2.42
CA CYS A 177 -11.92 -11.71 3.44
C CYS A 177 -12.79 -12.75 4.15
N ALA A 178 -13.24 -13.79 3.44
CA ALA A 178 -14.03 -14.85 4.05
C ALA A 178 -13.23 -15.64 5.11
N ASP A 179 -11.92 -15.85 4.90
CA ASP A 179 -11.04 -16.48 5.88
C ASP A 179 -10.82 -15.59 7.11
N TRP A 180 -10.70 -14.27 6.88
CA TRP A 180 -10.59 -13.29 7.95
C TRP A 180 -11.88 -13.25 8.78
N ILE A 181 -13.05 -13.19 8.15
CA ILE A 181 -14.36 -13.25 8.81
C ILE A 181 -14.50 -14.55 9.60
N SER A 182 -14.14 -15.69 9.00
CA SER A 182 -14.18 -16.99 9.66
C SER A 182 -13.34 -17.01 10.92
N THR A 183 -12.11 -16.51 10.85
CA THR A 183 -11.19 -16.41 12.00
C THR A 183 -11.73 -15.49 13.08
N LEU A 184 -12.18 -14.29 12.69
CA LEU A 184 -12.68 -13.26 13.59
C LEU A 184 -13.93 -13.73 14.36
N LEU A 185 -14.77 -14.55 13.73
CA LEU A 185 -15.96 -15.11 14.34
C LEU A 185 -15.73 -16.45 15.05
N GLN A 186 -14.53 -17.05 15.06
CA GLN A 186 -14.35 -18.31 15.80
C GLN A 186 -14.57 -18.14 17.30
N PRO A 187 -13.91 -17.20 18.01
CA PRO A 187 -14.04 -17.11 19.45
C PRO A 187 -15.46 -16.67 19.85
N PRO A 188 -16.04 -17.26 20.91
CA PRO A 188 -17.38 -16.92 21.37
C PRO A 188 -17.40 -15.58 22.13
N ASN A 189 -18.56 -14.93 22.16
CA ASN A 189 -18.84 -13.71 22.94
C ASN A 189 -17.88 -12.54 22.70
N THR A 190 -17.33 -12.41 21.49
CA THR A 190 -16.46 -11.31 21.09
C THR A 190 -17.23 -10.12 20.50
N PRO A 191 -16.70 -8.89 20.53
CA PRO A 191 -17.27 -7.75 19.81
C PRO A 191 -17.67 -8.06 18.35
N ALA A 192 -16.87 -8.82 17.61
CA ALA A 192 -17.18 -9.26 16.26
C ALA A 192 -18.40 -10.20 16.20
N ARG A 193 -18.54 -11.14 17.14
CA ARG A 193 -19.75 -11.98 17.28
C ARG A 193 -20.99 -11.13 17.50
N HIS A 194 -20.89 -10.09 18.33
CA HIS A 194 -21.98 -9.14 18.53
C HIS A 194 -22.34 -8.39 17.24
N GLN A 195 -21.34 -7.93 16.46
CA GLN A 195 -21.60 -7.27 15.18
C GLN A 195 -22.22 -8.23 14.15
N TRP A 196 -21.74 -9.47 14.08
CA TRP A 196 -22.32 -10.48 13.20
C TRP A 196 -23.76 -10.80 13.57
N LYS A 197 -24.06 -10.99 14.87
CA LYS A 197 -25.43 -11.15 15.37
C LYS A 197 -26.32 -9.99 14.93
N LEU A 198 -25.90 -8.74 15.15
CA LEU A 198 -26.68 -7.55 14.80
C LEU A 198 -26.93 -7.46 13.28
N LEU A 199 -25.95 -7.86 12.47
CA LEU A 199 -26.12 -7.95 11.03
C LEU A 199 -27.13 -9.02 10.64
N MET A 200 -27.06 -10.23 11.23
CA MET A 200 -28.01 -11.31 10.95
C MET A 200 -29.43 -10.93 11.34
N GLN A 201 -29.61 -10.30 12.50
CA GLN A 201 -30.89 -9.76 12.93
C GLN A 201 -31.47 -8.76 11.91
N ARG A 202 -30.62 -7.86 11.39
CA ARG A 202 -31.02 -6.85 10.41
C ARG A 202 -31.38 -7.46 9.05
N LEU A 203 -30.58 -8.41 8.57
CA LEU A 203 -30.74 -8.99 7.24
C LEU A 203 -31.94 -9.94 7.16
N TYR A 204 -32.21 -10.69 8.22
CA TYR A 204 -33.21 -11.75 8.20
C TYR A 204 -34.51 -11.38 8.91
N GLY A 205 -34.48 -10.52 9.93
CA GLY A 205 -35.67 -10.07 10.69
C GLY A 205 -36.36 -11.14 11.54
N SER A 206 -36.33 -12.42 11.13
CA SER A 206 -36.90 -13.56 11.83
C SER A 206 -35.97 -14.80 11.78
N LEU A 207 -36.14 -15.69 12.75
CA LEU A 207 -35.41 -16.96 12.84
C LEU A 207 -35.77 -17.90 11.68
N GLU A 208 -37.00 -17.81 11.18
CA GLU A 208 -37.46 -18.57 10.02
C GLU A 208 -36.65 -18.19 8.77
N CYS A 209 -36.49 -16.90 8.49
CA CYS A 209 -35.70 -16.45 7.34
C CYS A 209 -34.22 -16.81 7.50
N TYR A 210 -33.66 -16.67 8.70
CA TYR A 210 -32.27 -17.04 8.99
C TYR A 210 -32.01 -18.53 8.73
N SER A 211 -32.94 -19.38 9.15
CA SER A 211 -32.85 -20.85 9.04
C SER A 211 -32.96 -21.36 7.60
N GLN A 212 -33.30 -20.51 6.62
CA GLN A 212 -33.21 -20.85 5.19
C GLN A 212 -31.77 -20.85 4.66
N VAL A 213 -30.82 -20.24 5.39
CA VAL A 213 -29.43 -20.05 4.94
C VAL A 213 -28.45 -20.69 5.91
N TYR A 214 -28.65 -20.49 7.22
CA TYR A 214 -27.75 -20.94 8.28
C TYR A 214 -28.38 -22.01 9.17
N ALA A 215 -27.56 -22.75 9.90
CA ALA A 215 -28.03 -23.72 10.88
C ALA A 215 -29.03 -23.07 11.86
N PRO A 216 -30.15 -23.73 12.19
CA PRO A 216 -31.22 -23.14 12.99
C PRO A 216 -30.72 -22.79 14.40
N ILE A 217 -31.29 -21.72 14.93
CA ILE A 217 -31.04 -21.17 16.27
C ILE A 217 -32.38 -20.87 16.94
N GLU A 218 -32.44 -20.94 18.26
CA GLU A 218 -33.64 -20.64 19.06
C GLU A 218 -33.75 -19.13 19.35
N SER A 219 -32.62 -18.44 19.37
CA SER A 219 -32.51 -17.00 19.46
C SER A 219 -31.30 -16.50 18.66
N PHE A 220 -31.36 -15.26 18.16
CA PHE A 220 -30.17 -14.61 17.62
C PHE A 220 -29.04 -14.48 18.65
N ASP A 221 -29.32 -14.54 19.95
CA ASP A 221 -28.28 -14.60 20.99
C ASP A 221 -27.43 -15.87 20.92
N ASP A 222 -27.95 -16.97 20.36
CA ASP A 222 -27.19 -18.21 20.21
C ASP A 222 -25.97 -18.03 19.31
N ILE A 223 -26.03 -17.06 18.37
CA ILE A 223 -24.90 -16.69 17.51
C ILE A 223 -23.67 -16.31 18.34
N LEU A 224 -23.84 -15.78 19.55
CA LEU A 224 -22.72 -15.34 20.38
C LEU A 224 -21.86 -16.50 20.87
N THR A 225 -22.45 -17.67 21.11
CA THR A 225 -21.78 -18.81 21.76
C THR A 225 -21.69 -20.04 20.86
N MET A 226 -22.51 -20.14 19.81
CA MET A 226 -22.60 -21.34 19.00
C MET A 226 -21.28 -21.68 18.30
N PRO A 227 -20.94 -22.98 18.17
CA PRO A 227 -19.83 -23.41 17.34
C PRO A 227 -20.17 -23.17 15.86
N TYR A 228 -19.20 -22.65 15.10
CA TYR A 228 -19.33 -22.42 13.65
C TYR A 228 -20.49 -21.47 13.25
N PRO A 229 -20.43 -20.17 13.58
CA PRO A 229 -21.51 -19.19 13.29
C PRO A 229 -21.76 -18.96 11.80
N LEU A 230 -20.88 -19.45 10.95
CA LEU A 230 -20.98 -19.39 9.49
C LEU A 230 -21.47 -20.72 8.89
N ARG A 231 -21.92 -21.67 9.71
CA ARG A 231 -22.41 -22.97 9.23
C ARG A 231 -23.68 -22.79 8.40
N GLY A 232 -23.50 -22.77 7.09
CA GLY A 232 -24.58 -22.74 6.12
C GLY A 232 -25.24 -24.10 5.94
N ILE A 233 -26.56 -24.09 5.75
CA ILE A 233 -27.36 -25.24 5.31
C ILE A 233 -28.14 -24.95 4.02
N GLY A 234 -28.11 -23.69 3.56
CA GLY A 234 -28.82 -23.22 2.38
C GLY A 234 -27.91 -22.62 1.31
N SER A 235 -28.34 -21.51 0.71
CA SER A 235 -27.69 -20.92 -0.46
C SER A 235 -26.29 -20.36 -0.16
N ALA A 236 -25.27 -20.98 -0.74
CA ALA A 236 -23.89 -20.47 -0.70
C ALA A 236 -23.75 -19.07 -1.32
N ALA A 237 -24.61 -18.69 -2.27
CA ALA A 237 -24.62 -17.34 -2.82
C ALA A 237 -25.08 -16.31 -1.78
N LYS A 238 -26.13 -16.62 -1.03
CA LYS A 238 -26.65 -15.75 0.02
C LYS A 238 -25.64 -15.59 1.16
N MET A 239 -24.96 -16.66 1.56
CA MET A 239 -23.86 -16.58 2.53
C MET A 239 -22.75 -15.64 2.08
N ARG A 240 -22.38 -15.65 0.78
CA ARG A 240 -21.37 -14.73 0.24
C ARG A 240 -21.84 -13.28 0.25
N GLU A 241 -23.12 -13.02 0.01
CA GLU A 241 -23.70 -11.68 0.13
C GLU A 241 -23.67 -11.18 1.57
N ASP A 242 -23.97 -12.05 2.53
CA ASP A 242 -23.95 -11.70 3.95
C ASP A 242 -22.52 -11.46 4.46
N MET A 243 -21.56 -12.29 4.02
CA MET A 243 -20.12 -12.05 4.26
C MET A 243 -19.65 -10.75 3.61
N ARG A 244 -20.14 -10.41 2.42
CA ARG A 244 -19.88 -9.12 1.79
C ARG A 244 -20.43 -7.97 2.65
N ALA A 245 -21.66 -8.08 3.14
CA ALA A 245 -22.24 -7.08 4.02
C ALA A 245 -21.44 -6.91 5.32
N PHE A 246 -20.91 -7.99 5.89
CA PHE A 246 -20.04 -7.92 7.06
C PHE A 246 -18.66 -7.33 6.74
N SER A 247 -18.08 -7.65 5.57
CA SER A 247 -16.82 -7.05 5.12
C SER A 247 -16.90 -5.53 4.96
N ILE A 248 -18.07 -4.99 4.60
CA ILE A 248 -18.33 -3.55 4.57
C ILE A 248 -18.25 -2.95 5.98
N LEU A 249 -18.86 -3.59 6.99
CA LEU A 249 -18.75 -3.16 8.39
C LEU A 249 -17.31 -3.22 8.92
N MET A 250 -16.57 -4.25 8.50
CA MET A 250 -15.16 -4.38 8.84
C MET A 250 -14.32 -3.25 8.21
N ALA A 251 -14.51 -2.98 6.92
CA ALA A 251 -13.79 -1.92 6.23
C ALA A 251 -14.10 -0.54 6.83
N GLU A 252 -15.37 -0.23 7.10
CA GLU A 252 -15.78 1.00 7.77
C GLU A 252 -15.06 1.18 9.11
N ARG A 253 -15.04 0.13 9.94
CA ARG A 253 -14.34 0.16 11.24
C ARG A 253 -12.84 0.33 11.06
N TRP A 254 -12.23 -0.38 10.11
CA TRP A 254 -10.80 -0.30 9.81
C TRP A 254 -10.39 1.11 9.40
N TYR A 255 -11.00 1.66 8.36
CA TYR A 255 -10.63 2.96 7.81
C TYR A 255 -10.96 4.11 8.76
N SER A 256 -12.09 4.05 9.48
CA SER A 256 -12.45 5.08 10.46
C SER A 256 -11.46 5.15 11.63
N LEU A 257 -11.00 4.01 12.14
CA LEU A 257 -10.01 3.98 13.23
C LEU A 257 -8.67 4.59 12.79
N TRP A 258 -8.15 4.20 11.62
CA TRP A 258 -6.92 4.76 11.07
C TRP A 258 -7.04 6.26 10.81
N HIS A 259 -8.13 6.69 10.18
CA HIS A 259 -8.37 8.10 9.92
C HIS A 259 -8.40 8.92 11.21
N GLN A 260 -9.19 8.50 12.19
CA GLN A 260 -9.32 9.23 13.46
C GLN A 260 -7.99 9.30 14.21
N ALA A 261 -7.25 8.19 14.26
CA ALA A 261 -5.95 8.14 14.92
C ALA A 261 -4.92 9.04 14.22
N ILE A 262 -4.79 8.96 12.89
CA ILE A 262 -3.86 9.80 12.14
C ILE A 262 -4.25 11.27 12.30
N ARG A 263 -5.51 11.65 12.04
CA ARG A 263 -5.97 13.04 12.15
C ARG A 263 -5.85 13.62 13.56
N ARG A 264 -5.90 12.78 14.61
CA ARG A 264 -5.69 13.22 16.00
C ARG A 264 -4.28 13.77 16.22
N TYR A 265 -3.28 13.16 15.61
CA TYR A 265 -1.86 13.51 15.80
C TYR A 265 -1.28 14.31 14.64
N ASP A 266 -1.88 14.21 13.44
CA ASP A 266 -1.49 14.93 12.22
C ASP A 266 -2.73 15.31 11.37
N PRO A 267 -3.20 16.57 11.47
CA PRO A 267 -4.35 17.04 10.71
C PRO A 267 -4.00 17.51 9.29
N TYR A 268 -2.73 17.49 8.87
CA TYR A 268 -2.27 18.20 7.67
C TYR A 268 -1.93 17.29 6.49
N HIS A 269 -1.25 16.17 6.75
CA HIS A 269 -0.71 15.32 5.69
C HIS A 269 -1.74 14.38 5.06
N LEU A 270 -1.47 13.87 3.85
CA LEU A 270 -2.40 12.99 3.16
C LEU A 270 -2.50 11.61 3.84
N ILE A 271 -3.70 11.06 3.88
CA ILE A 271 -3.94 9.67 4.27
C ILE A 271 -4.09 8.84 2.99
N CYS A 272 -3.12 7.97 2.71
CA CYS A 272 -3.05 7.19 1.48
C CYS A 272 -3.70 5.79 1.62
N GLY A 273 -4.17 5.45 2.81
CA GLY A 273 -4.86 4.20 3.06
C GLY A 273 -3.97 2.96 3.10
N ASP A 274 -4.57 1.85 2.69
CA ASP A 274 -3.87 0.59 2.44
C ASP A 274 -3.25 0.60 1.05
N ARG A 275 -2.14 -0.12 0.89
CA ARG A 275 -1.61 -0.46 -0.44
C ARG A 275 -2.32 -1.70 -0.97
N LEU A 276 -3.31 -1.51 -1.82
CA LEU A 276 -4.16 -2.59 -2.34
C LEU A 276 -3.55 -3.27 -3.56
N THR A 277 -3.46 -4.60 -3.56
CA THR A 277 -3.03 -5.32 -4.76
C THR A 277 -4.12 -5.31 -5.84
N ALA A 278 -3.81 -4.70 -6.98
CA ALA A 278 -4.67 -4.64 -8.16
C ALA A 278 -4.16 -5.50 -9.32
N HIS A 279 -2.95 -6.06 -9.24
CA HIS A 279 -2.38 -6.94 -10.28
C HIS A 279 -2.71 -8.44 -10.09
N ARG A 280 -3.21 -8.84 -8.90
CA ARG A 280 -3.59 -10.23 -8.58
C ARG A 280 -5.08 -10.41 -8.31
N SER A 281 -5.75 -9.33 -7.95
CA SER A 281 -7.17 -9.30 -7.61
C SER A 281 -7.77 -7.98 -8.04
N VAL A 282 -9.03 -7.99 -8.46
CA VAL A 282 -9.80 -6.77 -8.66
C VAL A 282 -10.13 -6.20 -7.27
N ILE A 283 -9.93 -4.90 -7.09
CA ILE A 283 -10.34 -4.22 -5.85
C ILE A 283 -11.86 -4.31 -5.76
N PRO A 284 -12.44 -4.84 -4.67
CA PRO A 284 -13.88 -5.00 -4.59
C PRO A 284 -14.60 -3.64 -4.61
N GLU A 285 -15.44 -3.42 -5.62
CA GLU A 285 -16.15 -2.15 -5.84
C GLU A 285 -16.95 -1.71 -4.61
N TYR A 286 -17.50 -2.66 -3.85
CA TYR A 286 -18.29 -2.38 -2.64
C TYR A 286 -17.47 -1.83 -1.47
N ILE A 287 -16.13 -1.88 -1.50
CA ILE A 287 -15.26 -1.32 -0.46
C ILE A 287 -14.79 0.09 -0.81
N LEU A 288 -14.79 0.47 -2.11
CA LEU A 288 -14.32 1.79 -2.54
C LEU A 288 -15.15 2.95 -1.93
N PRO A 289 -16.49 2.95 -1.95
CA PRO A 289 -17.26 4.02 -1.29
C PRO A 289 -17.09 4.05 0.24
N VAL A 290 -16.78 2.91 0.85
CA VAL A 290 -16.60 2.78 2.31
C VAL A 290 -15.29 3.43 2.75
N MET A 291 -14.22 3.27 1.98
CA MET A 291 -12.93 3.89 2.30
C MET A 291 -12.87 5.38 1.94
N ASP A 292 -13.71 5.83 0.99
CA ASP A 292 -13.69 7.19 0.48
C ASP A 292 -13.63 8.27 1.58
N PRO A 293 -14.53 8.35 2.58
CA PRO A 293 -14.51 9.44 3.55
C PRO A 293 -13.25 9.48 4.44
N TYR A 294 -12.44 8.42 4.43
CA TYR A 294 -11.33 8.23 5.35
C TYR A 294 -9.95 8.46 4.74
N ILE A 295 -9.83 8.38 3.41
CA ILE A 295 -8.54 8.51 2.72
C ILE A 295 -8.60 9.64 1.68
N ASP A 296 -7.45 10.25 1.43
CA ASP A 296 -7.29 11.34 0.48
C ASP A 296 -6.85 10.83 -0.90
N LEU A 297 -6.16 9.68 -0.93
CA LEU A 297 -5.54 9.11 -2.12
C LEU A 297 -5.57 7.58 -2.05
N LEU A 298 -6.00 6.92 -3.13
CA LEU A 298 -6.05 5.46 -3.21
C LEU A 298 -4.71 4.90 -3.69
N ALA A 299 -4.09 4.04 -2.89
CA ALA A 299 -2.81 3.43 -3.20
C ALA A 299 -2.98 2.02 -3.76
N VAL A 300 -2.49 1.76 -4.98
CA VAL A 300 -2.61 0.46 -5.64
C VAL A 300 -1.25 -0.13 -6.04
N ASN A 301 -1.01 -1.39 -5.70
CA ASN A 301 0.14 -2.17 -6.15
C ASN A 301 -0.20 -2.81 -7.51
N MET A 302 0.56 -2.47 -8.55
CA MET A 302 0.32 -2.90 -9.94
C MET A 302 1.62 -3.35 -10.63
N MET A 303 1.85 -4.66 -10.68
CA MET A 303 3.00 -5.29 -11.37
C MET A 303 2.64 -5.75 -12.79
N ALA A 304 2.04 -4.87 -13.58
CA ALA A 304 1.47 -5.19 -14.89
C ALA A 304 1.77 -4.08 -15.93
N PRO A 305 1.73 -4.35 -17.25
CA PRO A 305 1.92 -3.33 -18.28
C PRO A 305 0.72 -2.38 -18.36
N PRO A 306 0.85 -1.19 -18.98
CA PRO A 306 -0.19 -0.15 -18.96
C PRO A 306 -1.58 -0.61 -19.40
N GLN A 307 -1.67 -1.46 -20.43
CA GLN A 307 -2.94 -2.01 -20.90
C GLN A 307 -3.66 -2.84 -19.82
N GLN A 308 -2.94 -3.76 -19.19
CA GLN A 308 -3.47 -4.57 -18.10
C GLN A 308 -3.80 -3.70 -16.87
N THR A 309 -2.99 -2.66 -16.61
CA THR A 309 -3.27 -1.68 -15.54
C THR A 309 -4.64 -1.02 -15.75
N MET A 310 -4.94 -0.59 -16.99
CA MET A 310 -6.25 -0.02 -17.33
C MET A 310 -7.40 -1.03 -17.19
N GLU A 311 -7.18 -2.27 -17.61
CA GLU A 311 -8.19 -3.33 -17.49
C GLU A 311 -8.50 -3.66 -16.03
N ASN A 312 -7.47 -3.83 -15.20
CA ASN A 312 -7.62 -4.20 -13.80
C ASN A 312 -8.23 -3.09 -12.94
N LEU A 313 -7.97 -1.83 -13.29
CA LEU A 313 -8.51 -0.67 -12.59
C LEU A 313 -9.81 -0.14 -13.23
N ARG A 314 -10.34 -0.78 -14.27
CA ARG A 314 -11.51 -0.30 -15.01
C ARG A 314 -12.70 -0.04 -14.09
N SER A 315 -13.01 -0.97 -13.20
CA SER A 315 -14.09 -0.81 -12.21
C SER A 315 -13.78 0.27 -11.19
N THR A 316 -12.53 0.33 -10.73
CA THR A 316 -12.07 1.36 -9.80
C THR A 316 -12.27 2.75 -10.39
N PHE A 317 -11.91 2.98 -11.65
CA PHE A 317 -12.09 4.28 -12.31
C PHE A 317 -13.56 4.70 -12.49
N MET A 318 -14.51 3.76 -12.46
CA MET A 318 -15.94 4.08 -12.56
C MET A 318 -16.54 4.52 -11.22
N VAL A 319 -15.94 4.11 -10.09
CA VAL A 319 -16.50 4.31 -8.74
C VAL A 319 -15.67 5.29 -7.91
N TRP A 320 -14.37 5.38 -8.16
CA TRP A 320 -13.43 6.16 -7.36
C TRP A 320 -13.16 7.52 -8.00
N GLU A 321 -13.59 8.59 -7.31
CA GLU A 321 -13.44 9.97 -7.80
C GLU A 321 -12.16 10.65 -7.30
N LYS A 322 -11.46 10.11 -6.31
CA LYS A 322 -10.23 10.69 -5.75
C LYS A 322 -8.99 10.27 -6.56
N PRO A 323 -7.81 10.89 -6.34
CA PRO A 323 -6.60 10.46 -7.01
C PRO A 323 -6.18 9.04 -6.62
N ILE A 324 -5.46 8.41 -7.53
CA ILE A 324 -4.91 7.07 -7.43
C ILE A 324 -3.40 7.16 -7.63
N LEU A 325 -2.65 6.59 -6.70
CA LEU A 325 -1.21 6.40 -6.80
C LEU A 325 -0.92 4.95 -7.13
N ILE A 326 -0.13 4.70 -8.18
CA ILE A 326 0.46 3.39 -8.41
C ILE A 326 1.58 3.21 -7.39
N ALA A 327 1.23 2.76 -6.19
CA ALA A 327 2.09 2.73 -5.02
C ALA A 327 3.13 1.60 -5.03
N ASP A 328 3.08 0.71 -6.02
CA ASP A 328 4.13 -0.25 -6.31
C ASP A 328 4.04 -0.75 -7.74
N CYS A 329 5.10 -0.58 -8.51
CA CYS A 329 5.19 -1.06 -9.87
C CYS A 329 6.63 -1.40 -10.21
N GLY A 330 6.85 -2.49 -10.94
CA GLY A 330 8.19 -2.95 -11.25
C GLY A 330 8.20 -3.86 -12.46
N ALA A 331 9.29 -3.79 -13.21
CA ALA A 331 9.57 -4.68 -14.31
C ALA A 331 11.06 -5.03 -14.34
N ARG A 332 11.40 -6.19 -14.90
CA ARG A 332 12.78 -6.68 -14.91
C ARG A 332 13.04 -7.74 -16.00
N PRO A 333 14.28 -7.84 -16.49
CA PRO A 333 14.75 -9.04 -17.15
C PRO A 333 14.95 -10.19 -16.16
N TYR A 334 14.53 -11.39 -16.52
CA TYR A 334 14.93 -12.63 -15.85
C TYR A 334 14.94 -13.82 -16.82
N ASP A 335 15.70 -14.85 -16.46
CA ASP A 335 16.05 -16.03 -17.26
C ASP A 335 15.31 -17.32 -16.84
N GLY A 336 14.44 -17.29 -15.82
CA GLY A 336 13.80 -18.49 -15.29
C GLY A 336 12.62 -18.28 -14.33
N GLN A 337 12.49 -19.18 -13.35
CA GLN A 337 11.28 -19.43 -12.53
C GLN A 337 10.89 -18.33 -11.52
N LEU A 338 11.67 -17.24 -11.41
CA LEU A 338 11.54 -16.21 -10.39
C LEU A 338 10.56 -15.10 -10.80
N LYS A 339 9.33 -15.15 -10.27
CA LYS A 339 8.17 -14.31 -10.66
C LYS A 339 7.87 -13.21 -9.64
N SER A 340 8.62 -12.11 -9.66
CA SER A 340 8.14 -10.84 -9.08
C SER A 340 8.46 -9.67 -10.01
N GLY A 341 7.50 -8.74 -10.12
CA GLY A 341 7.50 -7.72 -11.16
C GLY A 341 7.10 -8.26 -12.53
N HIS A 342 6.83 -7.34 -13.47
CA HIS A 342 6.53 -7.70 -14.84
C HIS A 342 7.80 -8.12 -15.60
N TRP A 343 7.75 -9.23 -16.33
CA TRP A 343 8.88 -9.67 -17.14
C TRP A 343 9.09 -8.76 -18.35
N VAL A 344 10.34 -8.37 -18.58
CA VAL A 344 10.79 -7.71 -19.81
C VAL A 344 12.07 -8.34 -20.32
N LYS A 345 12.52 -7.99 -21.53
CA LYS A 345 13.67 -8.66 -22.17
C LYS A 345 15.03 -8.08 -21.75
N SER A 346 15.07 -6.83 -21.27
CA SER A 346 16.33 -6.13 -21.00
C SER A 346 16.14 -4.91 -20.09
N ASP A 347 17.24 -4.39 -19.53
CA ASP A 347 17.25 -3.10 -18.80
C ASP A 347 16.71 -1.94 -19.65
N ARG A 348 16.91 -1.98 -20.97
CA ARG A 348 16.34 -0.97 -21.88
C ARG A 348 14.82 -1.03 -21.84
N ASP A 349 14.25 -2.22 -21.78
CA ASP A 349 12.81 -2.43 -21.73
C ASP A 349 12.23 -2.10 -20.36
N VAL A 350 13.00 -2.21 -19.26
CA VAL A 350 12.63 -1.67 -17.94
C VAL A 350 12.41 -0.15 -18.03
N GLY A 351 13.35 0.57 -18.65
CA GLY A 351 13.20 2.02 -18.86
C GLY A 351 11.99 2.39 -19.73
N ARG A 352 11.71 1.60 -20.78
CA ARG A 352 10.52 1.76 -21.62
C ARG A 352 9.22 1.49 -20.85
N PHE A 353 9.22 0.46 -20.01
CA PHE A 353 8.08 0.11 -19.18
C PHE A 353 7.74 1.23 -18.18
N LEU A 354 8.75 1.80 -17.51
CA LEU A 354 8.56 2.98 -16.65
C LEU A 354 7.98 4.16 -17.43
N ARG A 355 8.57 4.46 -18.60
CA ARG A 355 8.11 5.55 -19.46
C ARG A 355 6.65 5.38 -19.88
N ALA A 356 6.26 4.19 -20.30
CA ALA A 356 4.89 3.90 -20.72
C ALA A 356 3.88 4.06 -19.58
N HIS A 357 4.26 3.74 -18.34
CA HIS A 357 3.42 4.00 -17.16
C HIS A 357 3.29 5.48 -16.84
N TYR A 358 4.37 6.26 -17.00
CA TYR A 358 4.28 7.71 -16.85
C TYR A 358 3.40 8.34 -17.93
N GLU A 359 3.49 7.89 -19.17
CA GLU A 359 2.61 8.35 -20.26
C GLU A 359 1.14 8.02 -19.96
N LEU A 360 0.86 6.80 -19.49
CA LEU A 360 -0.48 6.41 -19.03
C LEU A 360 -0.97 7.33 -17.91
N ALA A 361 -0.15 7.55 -16.89
CA ALA A 361 -0.54 8.31 -15.72
C ALA A 361 -0.80 9.79 -16.04
N ILE A 362 0.03 10.40 -16.90
CA ILE A 362 -0.21 11.78 -17.37
C ILE A 362 -1.53 11.89 -18.15
N GLN A 363 -1.90 10.88 -18.93
CA GLN A 363 -3.12 10.91 -19.74
C GLN A 363 -4.39 10.61 -18.94
N HIS A 364 -4.29 9.87 -17.84
CA HIS A 364 -5.47 9.47 -17.07
C HIS A 364 -5.77 10.45 -15.93
N PRO A 365 -7.00 11.00 -15.84
CA PRO A 365 -7.32 12.10 -14.92
C PRO A 365 -7.17 11.77 -13.43
N SER A 366 -7.21 10.49 -13.05
CA SER A 366 -7.07 10.09 -11.64
C SER A 366 -5.67 9.65 -11.24
N LEU A 367 -4.72 9.44 -12.17
CA LEU A 367 -3.41 8.86 -11.82
C LEU A 367 -2.39 9.96 -11.51
N VAL A 368 -1.90 10.03 -10.26
CA VAL A 368 -1.05 11.15 -9.79
C VAL A 368 0.42 10.80 -9.62
N GLY A 369 0.78 9.53 -9.79
CA GLY A 369 2.15 9.09 -9.57
C GLY A 369 2.38 7.59 -9.68
N LEU A 370 3.65 7.23 -9.52
CA LEU A 370 4.13 5.86 -9.47
C LEU A 370 5.33 5.74 -8.52
N LEU A 371 5.28 4.74 -7.63
CA LEU A 371 6.41 4.30 -6.81
C LEU A 371 6.99 2.99 -7.38
N TRP A 372 8.29 2.99 -7.66
CA TRP A 372 8.98 1.85 -8.26
C TRP A 372 9.37 0.79 -7.22
N CYS A 373 9.19 -0.49 -7.56
CA CYS A 373 9.56 -1.66 -6.77
C CYS A 373 10.92 -2.25 -7.20
N GLY A 374 12.04 -2.07 -6.49
CA GLY A 374 12.35 -1.15 -5.40
C GLY A 374 13.70 -0.47 -5.63
N TYR A 375 14.29 0.08 -4.57
CA TYR A 375 15.64 0.62 -4.61
C TYR A 375 16.66 -0.51 -4.63
N TRP A 376 16.52 -1.46 -3.72
CA TRP A 376 17.29 -2.70 -3.72
C TRP A 376 16.66 -3.74 -4.64
N GLU A 377 17.50 -4.49 -5.34
CA GLU A 377 17.09 -5.77 -5.89
C GLU A 377 16.58 -6.66 -4.74
N THR A 378 15.47 -7.35 -4.96
CA THR A 378 15.08 -8.46 -4.09
C THR A 378 15.80 -9.72 -4.59
N SER A 379 16.34 -10.57 -3.74
CA SER A 379 17.12 -11.73 -4.20
C SER A 379 16.25 -12.83 -4.81
N VAL A 380 14.96 -12.88 -4.46
CA VAL A 380 13.98 -13.76 -5.13
C VAL A 380 13.63 -13.23 -6.51
N ALA A 381 13.87 -11.94 -6.79
CA ALA A 381 13.21 -11.34 -7.92
C ALA A 381 13.95 -10.18 -8.56
N HIS A 382 15.25 -9.97 -8.35
CA HIS A 382 16.11 -8.88 -8.85
C HIS A 382 15.38 -7.64 -9.44
N SER A 383 14.35 -7.16 -8.75
CA SER A 383 13.54 -6.02 -9.14
C SER A 383 14.05 -4.87 -8.30
N GLY A 384 14.93 -4.07 -8.87
CA GLY A 384 15.62 -3.04 -8.12
C GLY A 384 16.58 -2.21 -8.96
N ILE A 385 16.99 -1.07 -8.42
CA ILE A 385 17.95 -0.18 -9.08
C ILE A 385 19.38 -0.49 -8.63
N CYS A 386 19.54 -0.92 -7.37
CA CYS A 386 20.78 -1.27 -6.73
C CYS A 386 20.90 -2.77 -6.54
N HIS A 387 22.05 -3.32 -6.91
CA HIS A 387 22.36 -4.72 -6.63
C HIS A 387 22.29 -5.01 -5.13
N TRP A 388 21.57 -6.06 -4.74
CA TRP A 388 21.25 -6.36 -3.34
C TRP A 388 22.48 -6.70 -2.48
N ILE A 389 23.50 -7.33 -3.07
CA ILE A 389 24.79 -7.60 -2.41
C ILE A 389 25.74 -6.40 -2.43
N THR A 390 26.01 -5.78 -3.58
CA THR A 390 27.10 -4.77 -3.66
C THR A 390 26.63 -3.34 -3.36
N GLY A 391 25.31 -3.10 -3.45
CA GLY A 391 24.72 -1.77 -3.49
C GLY A 391 25.25 -0.88 -4.59
N GLN A 392 25.79 -1.48 -5.66
CA GLN A 392 26.14 -0.74 -6.86
C GLN A 392 24.86 -0.49 -7.67
N PRO A 393 24.55 0.77 -8.02
CA PRO A 393 23.43 1.07 -8.90
C PRO A 393 23.69 0.56 -10.33
N ASN A 394 22.66 0.01 -10.96
CA ASN A 394 22.71 -0.30 -12.38
C ASN A 394 22.72 1.02 -13.19
N ALA A 395 23.88 1.36 -13.76
CA ALA A 395 24.09 2.61 -14.47
C ALA A 395 23.16 2.81 -15.69
N LYS A 396 22.71 1.73 -16.35
CA LYS A 396 21.77 1.82 -17.48
C LYS A 396 20.38 2.21 -16.98
N LEU A 397 19.91 1.56 -15.91
CA LEU A 397 18.62 1.88 -15.29
C LEU A 397 18.63 3.31 -14.72
N VAL A 398 19.67 3.68 -13.98
CA VAL A 398 19.81 5.04 -13.42
C VAL A 398 19.72 6.11 -14.50
N ARG A 399 20.42 5.94 -15.64
CA ARG A 399 20.34 6.89 -16.76
C ARG A 399 18.93 6.97 -17.36
N ALA A 400 18.28 5.84 -17.55
CA ALA A 400 16.92 5.80 -18.08
C ALA A 400 15.92 6.46 -17.11
N PHE A 401 15.98 6.10 -15.83
CA PHE A 401 15.09 6.59 -14.79
C PHE A 401 15.26 8.09 -14.59
N SER A 402 16.48 8.59 -14.46
CA SER A 402 16.75 10.03 -14.36
C SER A 402 16.15 10.83 -15.53
N ARG A 403 16.30 10.33 -16.76
CA ARG A 403 15.70 10.95 -17.95
C ARG A 403 14.17 10.93 -17.90
N HIS A 404 13.56 9.80 -17.56
CA HIS A 404 12.10 9.65 -17.56
C HIS A 404 11.45 10.41 -16.37
N ASN A 405 12.09 10.42 -15.22
CA ASN A 405 11.69 11.21 -14.05
C ASN A 405 11.75 12.71 -14.34
N HIS A 406 12.78 13.18 -15.04
CA HIS A 406 12.82 14.58 -15.48
C HIS A 406 11.69 14.90 -16.45
N TRP A 407 11.49 14.04 -17.44
CA TRP A 407 10.47 14.25 -18.45
C TRP A 407 9.06 14.30 -17.85
N VAL A 408 8.71 13.41 -16.91
CA VAL A 408 7.33 13.35 -16.41
C VAL A 408 6.92 14.62 -15.65
N GLN A 409 7.88 15.28 -14.98
CA GLN A 409 7.62 16.59 -14.36
C GLN A 409 7.33 17.67 -15.39
N LEU A 410 8.06 17.69 -16.52
CA LEU A 410 7.81 18.63 -17.61
C LEU A 410 6.49 18.31 -18.32
N ALA A 411 6.22 17.04 -18.58
CA ALA A 411 5.00 16.58 -19.23
C ALA A 411 3.75 16.90 -18.41
N LEU A 412 3.81 16.78 -17.08
CA LEU A 412 2.71 17.20 -16.21
C LEU A 412 2.44 18.70 -16.34
N LYS A 413 3.49 19.53 -16.29
CA LYS A 413 3.34 20.99 -16.43
C LYS A 413 2.76 21.36 -17.80
N GLU A 414 3.26 20.76 -18.88
CA GLU A 414 2.71 20.96 -20.22
C GLU A 414 1.24 20.54 -20.31
N HIS A 415 0.89 19.37 -19.76
CA HIS A 415 -0.48 18.86 -19.74
C HIS A 415 -1.42 19.81 -18.98
N LEU A 416 -1.03 20.25 -17.78
CA LEU A 416 -1.81 21.17 -16.96
C LEU A 416 -1.97 22.55 -17.62
N HIS A 417 -0.92 23.06 -18.28
CA HIS A 417 -1.00 24.28 -19.07
C HIS A 417 -2.03 24.15 -20.20
N ASN A 418 -2.04 23.02 -20.91
CA ASN A 418 -3.02 22.75 -21.98
C ASN A 418 -4.47 22.61 -21.43
N LEU A 419 -4.62 22.22 -20.16
CA LEU A 419 -5.91 22.24 -19.45
C LEU A 419 -6.27 23.62 -18.88
N GLY A 420 -5.44 24.65 -19.11
CA GLY A 420 -5.67 26.01 -18.63
C GLY A 420 -5.40 26.21 -17.13
N TYR A 421 -4.65 25.31 -16.49
CA TYR A 421 -4.23 25.52 -15.10
C TYR A 421 -3.12 26.58 -15.04
N PRO A 422 -3.23 27.61 -14.17
CA PRO A 422 -2.22 28.65 -14.06
C PRO A 422 -0.94 28.07 -13.45
N ILE A 423 0.11 27.95 -14.26
CA ILE A 423 1.44 27.56 -13.78
C ILE A 423 2.24 28.84 -13.58
N SER A 424 2.69 29.08 -12.36
CA SER A 424 3.66 30.13 -12.07
C SER A 424 4.86 29.95 -13.00
N SER A 425 5.16 30.97 -13.81
CA SER A 425 6.38 30.95 -14.63
C SER A 425 7.59 30.83 -13.70
N PRO A 426 8.57 29.96 -14.02
CA PRO A 426 9.74 29.71 -13.17
C PRO A 426 10.58 30.96 -12.94
#